data_AF-A0AAE9JAI3-F1
#
_entry.id   AF-A0AAE9JAI3-F1
#
_cell.length_a   1.000
_cell.length_b   1.000
_cell.length_c   1.000
_cell.angle_alpha   90.00
_cell.angle_beta   90.00
_cell.angle_gamma   90.00
#
_symmetry.space_group_name_H-M   'P 1'
#
loop_
_entity.id
_entity.type
_entity.pdbx_description
1 polymer ?
#
loop_
_entity_poly.entity_id
_entity_poly.type
_entity_poly.pdbx_seq_one_letter_code
_entity_poly.pdbx_strand_id
1 'polypeptide(L)'
;MKQFSDVTLKVKERKFYISKLYLSSQSPYFATLFLGRFQESEKSEIELKDVNPQDFQYYLEVLHLENAIDDDTVQGILSVADMFDTPKIVKKCEEFLVKESKKGLKEKLEMAGSYRLEELKKMCLNQIKFPMMALCVDASNKFGFSLKIERKFDSSSPWIRVFRSLQKLL
;
A
#
# COMPACT_ATOMS: atom_id res chain seq x y z
N MET A 1 -10.09 6.00 28.07
CA MET A 1 -9.32 4.87 27.50
C MET A 1 -8.34 4.24 28.48
N LYS A 2 -7.59 5.00 29.30
CA LYS A 2 -6.60 4.45 30.26
C LYS A 2 -7.15 3.39 31.25
N GLN A 3 -8.46 3.42 31.52
CA GLN A 3 -9.13 2.50 32.45
C GLN A 3 -9.21 1.05 31.94
N PHE A 4 -9.10 0.82 30.61
CA PHE A 4 -9.22 -0.51 30.00
C PHE A 4 -7.95 -0.92 29.23
N SER A 5 -6.85 -0.22 29.44
CA SER A 5 -5.55 -0.53 28.83
C SER A 5 -4.72 -1.40 29.77
N ASP A 6 -4.20 -2.50 29.26
CA ASP A 6 -3.28 -3.42 29.93
C ASP A 6 -1.84 -3.30 29.36
N VAL A 7 -1.63 -2.44 28.36
CA VAL A 7 -0.32 -2.08 27.81
C VAL A 7 -0.25 -0.62 27.38
N THR A 8 0.94 -0.04 27.50
CA THR A 8 1.30 1.26 26.93
C THR A 8 2.30 1.05 25.80
N LEU A 9 1.94 1.47 24.58
CA LEU A 9 2.88 1.51 23.45
C LEU A 9 3.49 2.91 23.38
N LYS A 10 4.81 2.99 23.46
CA LYS A 10 5.55 4.24 23.35
C LYS A 10 6.08 4.36 21.92
N VAL A 11 5.67 5.41 21.21
CA VAL A 11 6.17 5.74 19.87
C VAL A 11 6.82 7.12 19.95
N LYS A 12 8.17 7.15 19.88
CA LYS A 12 8.97 8.33 20.19
C LYS A 12 8.58 8.92 21.56
N GLU A 13 8.09 10.16 21.61
CA GLU A 13 7.68 10.82 22.85
C GLU A 13 6.19 10.66 23.19
N ARG A 14 5.40 10.01 22.33
CA ARG A 14 3.96 9.80 22.56
C ARG A 14 3.70 8.42 23.17
N LYS A 15 2.70 8.36 24.05
CA LYS A 15 2.24 7.13 24.71
C LYS A 15 0.81 6.81 24.28
N PHE A 16 0.58 5.57 23.88
CA PHE A 16 -0.72 5.05 23.44
C PHE A 16 -1.16 3.95 24.42
N TYR A 17 -2.34 4.12 25.00
CA TYR A 17 -2.89 3.19 25.99
C TYR A 17 -3.86 2.23 25.30
N ILE A 18 -3.52 0.94 25.23
CA ILE A 18 -4.21 -0.03 24.38
C ILE A 18 -4.50 -1.31 25.19
N SER A 19 -5.48 -2.09 24.74
CA SER A 19 -5.69 -3.47 25.18
C SER A 19 -4.89 -4.45 24.30
N LYS A 20 -4.04 -5.28 24.93
CA LYS A 20 -3.25 -6.34 24.30
C LYS A 20 -4.16 -7.24 23.47
N LEU A 21 -5.23 -7.77 24.10
CA LEU A 21 -6.18 -8.66 23.42
C LEU A 21 -6.83 -8.02 22.19
N TYR A 22 -7.26 -6.75 22.31
CA TYR A 22 -7.86 -6.04 21.19
C TYR A 22 -6.89 -5.94 20.02
N LEU A 23 -5.68 -5.41 20.24
CA LEU A 23 -4.73 -5.18 19.17
C LEU A 23 -4.18 -6.50 18.59
N SER A 24 -3.97 -7.52 19.43
CA SER A 24 -3.63 -8.89 18.98
C SER A 24 -4.70 -9.50 18.07
N SER A 25 -6.00 -9.22 18.33
CA SER A 25 -7.07 -9.73 17.47
C SER A 25 -7.07 -9.12 16.06
N GLN A 26 -6.44 -7.96 15.89
CA GLN A 26 -6.38 -7.23 14.63
C GLN A 26 -5.06 -7.44 13.89
N SER A 27 -4.00 -7.85 14.60
CA SER A 27 -2.63 -7.94 14.08
C SER A 27 -1.93 -9.21 14.59
N PRO A 28 -1.54 -10.15 13.70
CA PRO A 28 -0.72 -11.30 14.06
C PRO A 28 0.65 -10.90 14.64
N TYR A 29 1.22 -9.78 14.20
CA TYR A 29 2.43 -9.20 14.80
C TYR A 29 2.22 -8.92 16.30
N PHE A 30 1.16 -8.19 16.65
CA PHE A 30 0.87 -7.88 18.05
C PHE A 30 0.37 -9.10 18.84
N ALA A 31 -0.28 -10.07 18.21
CA ALA A 31 -0.57 -11.37 18.83
C ALA A 31 0.72 -12.08 19.26
N THR A 32 1.71 -12.10 18.38
CA THR A 32 3.03 -12.70 18.66
C THR A 32 3.77 -11.90 19.74
N LEU A 33 3.75 -10.57 19.67
CA LEU A 33 4.42 -9.69 20.63
C LEU A 33 3.86 -9.80 22.05
N PHE A 34 2.52 -9.83 22.18
CA PHE A 34 1.86 -9.78 23.49
C PHE A 34 1.56 -11.15 24.09
N LEU A 35 1.26 -12.16 23.27
CA LEU A 35 0.85 -13.49 23.72
C LEU A 35 1.94 -14.56 23.48
N GLY A 36 3.02 -14.20 22.80
CA GLY A 36 4.19 -15.04 22.63
C GLY A 36 5.04 -15.15 23.89
N ARG A 37 6.11 -15.95 23.82
CA ARG A 37 7.05 -16.17 24.93
C ARG A 37 8.24 -15.21 24.89
N PHE A 38 7.98 -13.94 24.59
CA PHE A 38 9.00 -12.89 24.54
C PHE A 38 9.01 -12.09 25.85
N GLN A 39 10.15 -11.47 26.20
CA GLN A 39 10.23 -10.61 27.39
C GLN A 39 9.24 -9.43 27.32
N GLU A 40 8.90 -8.99 26.11
CA GLU A 40 7.92 -7.95 25.83
C GLU A 40 6.52 -8.31 26.32
N SER A 41 6.15 -9.60 26.34
CA SER A 41 4.82 -10.05 26.77
C SER A 41 4.54 -9.70 28.24
N GLU A 42 5.58 -9.68 29.08
CA GLU A 42 5.50 -9.37 30.51
C GLU A 42 5.58 -7.87 30.82
N LYS A 43 5.95 -7.04 29.83
CA LYS A 43 6.09 -5.58 30.01
C LYS A 43 4.73 -4.88 29.99
N SER A 44 4.62 -3.83 30.80
CA SER A 44 3.48 -2.90 30.82
C SER A 44 3.68 -1.69 29.90
N GLU A 45 4.93 -1.40 29.51
CA GLU A 45 5.31 -0.40 28.51
C GLU A 45 6.25 -1.03 27.48
N ILE A 46 5.94 -0.86 26.20
CA ILE A 46 6.72 -1.39 25.07
C ILE A 46 7.01 -0.25 24.10
N GLU A 47 8.28 -0.09 23.72
CA GLU A 47 8.70 0.91 22.74
C GLU A 47 8.61 0.35 21.32
N LEU A 48 7.91 1.07 20.44
CA LEU A 48 7.87 0.80 19.01
C LEU A 48 8.82 1.76 18.30
N LYS A 49 9.83 1.18 17.64
CA LYS A 49 10.84 1.92 16.88
C LYS A 49 10.40 2.07 15.43
N ASP A 50 10.97 3.06 14.75
CA ASP A 50 10.81 3.29 13.31
C ASP A 50 9.37 3.58 12.84
N VAL A 51 8.51 4.04 13.76
CA VAL A 51 7.12 4.40 13.48
C VAL A 51 6.93 5.90 13.70
N ASN A 52 6.20 6.56 12.80
CA ASN A 52 5.77 7.93 13.01
C ASN A 52 4.60 7.96 14.00
N PRO A 53 4.66 8.76 15.08
CA PRO A 53 3.58 8.84 16.05
C PRO A 53 2.23 9.32 15.49
N GLN A 54 2.25 10.14 14.44
CA GLN A 54 1.04 10.65 13.80
C GLN A 54 0.39 9.57 12.92
N ASP A 55 1.20 8.88 12.11
CA ASP A 55 0.72 7.77 11.27
C ASP A 55 0.18 6.62 12.13
N PHE A 56 0.82 6.36 13.27
CA PHE A 56 0.33 5.37 14.24
C PHE A 56 -1.01 5.77 14.85
N GLN A 57 -1.22 7.06 15.15
CA GLN A 57 -2.50 7.55 15.64
C GLN A 57 -3.60 7.33 14.62
N TYR A 58 -3.40 7.73 13.36
CA TYR A 58 -4.39 7.49 12.29
C TYR A 58 -4.66 6.01 12.06
N TYR A 59 -3.62 5.18 12.11
CA TYR A 59 -3.78 3.73 12.06
C TYR A 59 -4.68 3.19 13.17
N LEU A 60 -4.53 3.67 14.42
CA LEU A 60 -5.41 3.28 15.52
C LEU A 60 -6.84 3.77 15.32
N GLU A 61 -7.04 4.98 14.81
CA GLU A 61 -8.37 5.51 14.46
C GLU A 61 -9.08 4.60 13.44
N VAL A 62 -8.37 4.18 12.38
CA VAL A 62 -8.91 3.22 11.39
C VAL A 62 -9.24 1.85 12.01
N LEU A 63 -8.40 1.36 12.94
CA LEU A 63 -8.69 0.14 13.71
C LEU A 63 -9.99 0.27 14.50
N HIS A 64 -10.21 1.43 15.12
CA HIS A 64 -11.42 1.76 15.87
C HIS A 64 -12.62 2.12 14.98
N LEU A 65 -12.52 1.87 13.67
CA LEU A 65 -13.57 2.12 12.67
C LEU A 65 -13.90 3.61 12.48
N GLU A 66 -12.98 4.50 12.80
CA GLU A 66 -13.08 5.91 12.48
C GLU A 66 -12.58 6.20 11.05
N ASN A 67 -13.08 7.27 10.45
CA ASN A 67 -12.72 7.70 9.10
C ASN A 67 -11.48 8.59 9.17
N ALA A 68 -10.30 7.96 9.18
CA ALA A 68 -9.01 8.66 9.17
C ALA A 68 -8.22 8.49 7.85
N ILE A 69 -8.77 7.75 6.87
CA ILE A 69 -8.11 7.54 5.57
C ILE A 69 -8.48 8.67 4.60
N ASP A 70 -7.47 9.41 4.16
CA ASP A 70 -7.56 10.40 3.08
C ASP A 70 -6.28 10.40 2.21
N ASP A 71 -6.19 11.31 1.24
CA ASP A 71 -5.03 11.37 0.33
C ASP A 71 -3.72 11.74 1.04
N ASP A 72 -3.76 12.40 2.19
CA ASP A 72 -2.57 12.80 2.94
C ASP A 72 -2.15 11.71 3.95
N THR A 73 -3.10 11.01 4.55
CA THR A 73 -2.86 10.01 5.61
C THR A 73 -2.66 8.59 5.09
N VAL A 74 -3.23 8.24 3.93
CA VAL A 74 -3.30 6.84 3.44
C VAL A 74 -1.94 6.16 3.33
N GLN A 75 -0.89 6.91 2.93
CA GLN A 75 0.45 6.35 2.82
C GLN A 75 1.06 6.03 4.19
N GLY A 76 0.89 6.92 5.16
CA GLY A 76 1.35 6.69 6.54
C GLY A 76 0.64 5.50 7.17
N ILE A 77 -0.68 5.43 7.02
CA ILE A 77 -1.51 4.31 7.51
C ILE A 77 -1.08 3.00 6.87
N LEU A 78 -0.87 2.96 5.54
CA LEU A 78 -0.39 1.77 4.83
C LEU A 78 0.97 1.30 5.34
N SER A 79 1.91 2.23 5.54
CA SER A 79 3.23 1.93 6.08
C SER A 79 3.16 1.23 7.43
N VAL A 80 2.32 1.75 8.34
CA VAL A 80 2.11 1.16 9.67
C VAL A 80 1.38 -0.18 9.58
N ALA A 81 0.38 -0.27 8.70
CA ALA A 81 -0.43 -1.47 8.54
C ALA A 81 0.35 -2.65 7.96
N ASP A 82 1.26 -2.39 7.03
CA ASP A 82 2.20 -3.37 6.48
C ASP A 82 3.22 -3.81 7.53
N MET A 83 3.81 -2.84 8.27
CA MET A 83 4.78 -3.12 9.33
C MET A 83 4.21 -4.01 10.45
N PHE A 84 2.96 -3.78 10.85
CA PHE A 84 2.29 -4.52 11.91
C PHE A 84 1.36 -5.62 11.42
N ASP A 85 1.48 -6.03 10.16
CA ASP A 85 0.71 -7.12 9.58
C ASP A 85 -0.79 -7.01 9.86
N THR A 86 -1.44 -6.00 9.27
CA THR A 86 -2.90 -5.80 9.40
C THR A 86 -3.59 -5.78 8.04
N PRO A 87 -3.80 -6.97 7.42
CA PRO A 87 -4.35 -7.08 6.07
C PRO A 87 -5.71 -6.40 5.89
N LYS A 88 -6.52 -6.32 6.95
CA LYS A 88 -7.82 -5.63 6.91
C LYS A 88 -7.68 -4.14 6.68
N ILE A 89 -6.66 -3.50 7.28
CA ILE A 89 -6.40 -2.07 7.09
C ILE A 89 -5.77 -1.82 5.74
N VAL A 90 -4.81 -2.66 5.33
CA VAL A 90 -4.23 -2.59 3.98
C VAL A 90 -5.33 -2.63 2.92
N LYS A 91 -6.29 -3.54 3.05
CA LYS A 91 -7.45 -3.63 2.15
C LYS A 91 -8.33 -2.38 2.17
N LYS A 92 -8.64 -1.82 3.34
CA LYS A 92 -9.40 -0.55 3.43
C LYS A 92 -8.69 0.60 2.73
N CYS A 93 -7.37 0.73 2.91
CA CYS A 93 -6.56 1.72 2.23
C CYS A 93 -6.54 1.50 0.71
N GLU A 94 -6.44 0.25 0.26
CA GLU A 94 -6.53 -0.11 -1.16
C GLU A 94 -7.88 0.29 -1.76
N GLU A 95 -8.99 -0.02 -1.08
CA GLU A 95 -10.32 0.34 -1.53
C GLU A 95 -10.49 1.86 -1.68
N PHE A 96 -9.99 2.64 -0.72
CA PHE A 96 -9.95 4.11 -0.80
C PHE A 96 -9.12 4.58 -2.01
N LEU A 97 -7.92 4.03 -2.22
CA LEU A 97 -7.05 4.40 -3.33
C LEU A 97 -7.68 4.12 -4.69
N VAL A 98 -8.45 3.05 -4.81
CA VAL A 98 -9.17 2.69 -6.05
C VAL A 98 -10.39 3.58 -6.27
N LYS A 99 -11.20 3.82 -5.23
CA LYS A 99 -12.56 4.39 -5.39
C LYS A 99 -12.65 5.90 -5.16
N GLU A 100 -11.86 6.45 -4.25
CA GLU A 100 -12.10 7.78 -3.68
C GLU A 100 -10.90 8.72 -3.81
N SER A 101 -9.68 8.17 -3.77
CA SER A 101 -8.44 8.94 -3.83
C SER A 101 -8.29 9.76 -5.12
N LYS A 102 -7.85 11.01 -4.96
CA LYS A 102 -7.55 11.94 -6.07
C LYS A 102 -6.09 11.89 -6.52
N LYS A 103 -5.28 11.01 -5.94
CA LYS A 103 -3.86 10.84 -6.32
C LYS A 103 -3.67 10.50 -7.79
N GLY A 104 -2.54 10.92 -8.33
CA GLY A 104 -2.18 10.64 -9.72
C GLY A 104 -1.92 9.15 -9.97
N LEU A 105 -2.09 8.71 -11.22
CA LEU A 105 -1.84 7.33 -11.62
C LEU A 105 -0.43 6.83 -11.25
N LYS A 106 0.57 7.71 -11.37
CA LYS A 106 1.96 7.43 -11.01
C LYS A 106 2.11 7.11 -9.52
N GLU A 107 1.56 7.96 -8.66
CA GLU A 107 1.62 7.79 -7.20
C GLU A 107 0.89 6.51 -6.77
N LYS A 108 -0.30 6.27 -7.32
CA LYS A 108 -1.07 5.03 -7.06
C LYS A 108 -0.28 3.79 -7.47
N LEU A 109 0.44 3.83 -8.60
CA LEU A 109 1.26 2.71 -9.06
C LEU A 109 2.49 2.47 -8.17
N GLU A 110 3.15 3.54 -7.71
CA GLU A 110 4.26 3.46 -6.75
C GLU A 110 3.79 2.81 -5.43
N MET A 111 2.68 3.28 -4.88
CA MET A 111 2.08 2.71 -3.66
C MET A 111 1.68 1.25 -3.85
N ALA A 112 1.09 0.90 -5.00
CA ALA A 112 0.73 -0.49 -5.29
C ALA A 112 1.94 -1.43 -5.33
N GLY A 113 3.07 -0.94 -5.85
CA GLY A 113 4.34 -1.67 -5.85
C GLY A 113 4.95 -1.83 -4.45
N SER A 114 4.89 -0.79 -3.62
CA SER A 114 5.46 -0.80 -2.27
C SER A 114 4.68 -1.69 -1.29
N TYR A 115 3.35 -1.72 -1.37
CA TYR A 115 2.49 -2.35 -0.36
C TYR A 115 1.69 -3.57 -0.87
N ARG A 116 2.09 -4.15 -2.02
CA ARG A 116 1.44 -5.33 -2.64
C ARG A 116 -0.08 -5.18 -2.81
N LEU A 117 -0.50 -4.00 -3.32
CA LEU A 117 -1.91 -3.67 -3.54
C LEU A 117 -2.34 -4.17 -4.93
N GLU A 118 -2.81 -5.42 -5.01
CA GLU A 118 -3.08 -6.10 -6.28
C GLU A 118 -4.28 -5.53 -7.06
N GLU A 119 -5.34 -5.09 -6.39
CA GLU A 119 -6.49 -4.45 -7.04
C GLU A 119 -6.10 -3.07 -7.59
N LEU A 120 -5.36 -2.29 -6.80
CA LEU A 120 -4.86 -0.99 -7.24
C LEU A 120 -3.89 -1.15 -8.41
N LYS A 121 -2.97 -2.13 -8.34
CA LYS A 121 -2.05 -2.45 -9.44
C LYS A 121 -2.79 -2.80 -10.71
N LYS A 122 -3.80 -3.68 -10.64
CA LYS A 122 -4.63 -4.05 -11.81
C LYS A 122 -5.35 -2.84 -12.39
N MET A 123 -5.95 -1.99 -11.54
CA MET A 123 -6.60 -0.75 -11.97
C MET A 123 -5.62 0.16 -12.72
N CYS A 124 -4.43 0.41 -12.14
CA CYS A 124 -3.41 1.25 -12.75
C CYS A 124 -2.94 0.69 -14.11
N LEU A 125 -2.66 -0.62 -14.19
CA LEU A 125 -2.22 -1.26 -15.43
C LEU A 125 -3.29 -1.21 -16.53
N ASN A 126 -4.57 -1.37 -16.17
CA ASN A 126 -5.65 -1.25 -17.14
C ASN A 126 -5.72 0.17 -17.71
N GLN A 127 -5.62 1.20 -16.86
CA GLN A 127 -5.59 2.59 -17.31
C GLN A 127 -4.40 2.94 -18.21
N ILE A 128 -3.29 2.20 -18.14
CA ILE A 128 -2.14 2.36 -19.05
C ILE A 128 -2.37 1.59 -20.37
N LYS A 129 -2.91 0.36 -20.27
CA LYS A 129 -3.16 -0.50 -21.44
C LYS A 129 -4.16 0.11 -22.41
N PHE A 130 -5.25 0.73 -21.93
CA PHE A 130 -6.28 1.31 -22.80
C PHE A 130 -5.71 2.42 -23.72
N PRO A 131 -5.02 3.45 -23.22
CA PRO A 131 -4.36 4.46 -24.04
C PRO A 131 -3.27 3.87 -24.94
N MET A 132 -2.48 2.91 -24.44
CA MET A 132 -1.39 2.32 -25.23
C MET A 132 -1.94 1.50 -26.41
N MET A 133 -3.00 0.71 -26.20
CA MET A 133 -3.67 -0.01 -27.29
C MET A 133 -4.29 0.95 -28.31
N ALA A 134 -4.94 2.03 -27.85
CA ALA A 134 -5.48 3.07 -28.75
C ALA A 134 -4.37 3.74 -29.59
N LEU A 135 -3.26 4.14 -28.96
CA LEU A 135 -2.11 4.72 -29.64
C LEU A 135 -1.47 3.72 -30.64
N CYS A 136 -1.39 2.44 -30.30
CA CYS A 136 -0.88 1.42 -31.20
C CYS A 136 -1.80 1.21 -32.42
N VAL A 137 -3.13 1.26 -32.23
CA VAL A 137 -4.11 1.19 -33.31
C VAL A 137 -4.06 2.45 -34.18
N ASP A 138 -3.98 3.64 -33.59
CA ASP A 138 -3.86 4.90 -34.33
C ASP A 138 -2.57 4.98 -35.13
N ALA A 139 -1.44 4.51 -34.56
CA ALA A 139 -0.20 4.37 -35.29
C ALA A 139 -0.32 3.34 -36.43
N SER A 140 -0.93 2.17 -36.19
CA SER A 140 -1.17 1.17 -37.24
C SER A 140 -2.01 1.71 -38.40
N ASN A 141 -3.08 2.45 -38.10
CA ASN A 141 -3.95 3.10 -39.08
C ASN A 141 -3.24 4.22 -39.84
N LYS A 142 -2.50 5.09 -39.15
CA LYS A 142 -1.79 6.22 -39.75
C LYS A 142 -0.60 5.79 -40.62
N PHE A 143 0.03 4.67 -40.30
CA PHE A 143 1.22 4.17 -41.00
C PHE A 143 0.95 2.94 -41.88
N GLY A 144 -0.30 2.47 -42.00
CA GLY A 144 -0.67 1.37 -42.89
C GLY A 144 -0.02 0.03 -42.56
N PHE A 145 0.23 -0.26 -41.28
CA PHE A 145 0.87 -1.51 -40.86
C PHE A 145 -0.17 -2.57 -40.46
N SER A 146 -0.36 -3.56 -41.32
CA SER A 146 -1.02 -4.82 -40.96
C SER A 146 -0.29 -5.49 -39.80
N LEU A 147 -1.04 -5.87 -38.76
CA LEU A 147 -0.59 -6.53 -37.52
C LEU A 147 0.28 -7.78 -37.80
N LYS A 148 1.60 -7.58 -37.79
CA LYS A 148 2.62 -8.58 -37.44
C LYS A 148 3.57 -7.95 -36.42
N ILE A 149 3.03 -7.72 -35.22
CA ILE A 149 3.78 -7.25 -34.06
C ILE A 149 4.65 -8.41 -33.59
N GLU A 150 5.84 -8.53 -34.17
CA GLU A 150 7.03 -9.18 -33.59
C GLU A 150 8.24 -9.12 -34.55
N ARG A 151 8.02 -8.94 -35.87
CA ARG A 151 9.12 -9.05 -36.85
C ARG A 151 9.56 -7.78 -37.58
N LYS A 152 9.03 -6.59 -37.26
CA LYS A 152 9.36 -5.37 -38.04
C LYS A 152 9.80 -4.15 -37.26
N PHE A 153 10.11 -4.29 -35.98
CA PHE A 153 10.89 -3.26 -35.30
C PHE A 153 12.37 -3.57 -35.56
N ASP A 154 12.96 -2.88 -36.55
CA ASP A 154 14.40 -2.92 -36.80
C ASP A 154 15.13 -2.51 -35.52
N SER A 155 16.15 -3.27 -35.15
CA SER A 155 17.03 -3.10 -33.98
C SER A 155 17.55 -1.69 -33.73
N SER A 156 17.48 -0.82 -34.75
CA SER A 156 17.83 0.59 -34.75
C SER A 156 16.73 1.53 -34.22
N SER A 157 15.50 1.06 -34.03
CA SER A 157 14.37 1.90 -33.65
C SER A 157 14.43 2.32 -32.16
N PRO A 158 14.34 3.64 -31.85
CA PRO A 158 14.35 4.15 -30.48
C PRO A 158 13.25 3.54 -29.60
N TRP A 159 12.13 3.14 -30.20
CA TRP A 159 10.95 2.62 -29.51
C TRP A 159 11.12 1.18 -28.99
N ILE A 160 12.07 0.41 -29.53
CA ILE A 160 12.38 -0.95 -29.03
C ILE A 160 12.92 -0.90 -27.61
N ARG A 161 13.72 0.13 -27.30
CA ARG A 161 14.29 0.29 -25.96
C ARG A 161 13.19 0.59 -24.94
N VAL A 162 12.22 1.42 -25.32
CA VAL A 162 11.05 1.74 -24.49
C VAL A 162 10.18 0.50 -24.29
N PHE A 163 9.90 -0.24 -25.36
CA PHE A 163 9.12 -1.48 -25.32
C PHE A 163 9.79 -2.56 -24.45
N ARG A 164 11.11 -2.78 -24.62
CA ARG A 164 11.88 -3.74 -23.80
C ARG A 164 12.00 -3.31 -22.34
N SER A 165 12.05 -2.02 -22.04
CA SER A 165 12.06 -1.52 -20.65
C SER A 165 10.70 -1.74 -19.97
N LEU A 166 9.59 -1.54 -20.69
CA LEU A 166 8.25 -1.82 -20.20
C LEU A 166 8.01 -3.32 -19.95
N GLN A 167 8.56 -4.18 -20.80
CA GLN A 167 8.43 -5.63 -20.67
C GLN A 167 9.23 -6.23 -19.49
N LYS A 168 10.23 -5.50 -18.96
CA LYS A 168 10.99 -5.89 -17.75
C LYS A 168 10.32 -5.48 -16.44
N LEU A 169 9.27 -4.65 -16.50
CA LEU A 169 8.52 -4.14 -15.35
C LEU A 169 7.17 -4.87 -15.12
N LEU A 170 6.85 -5.82 -16.01
CA LEU A 170 5.74 -6.77 -15.89
C LEU A 170 6.27 -8.11 -15.36
#